data_AF-A0A958R0M5-F1
#
_entry.id   AF-A0A958R0M5-F1
#
_cell.length_a   1.000
_cell.length_b   1.000
_cell.length_c   1.000
_cell.angle_alpha   90.00
_cell.angle_beta   90.00
_cell.angle_gamma   90.00
#
_symmetry.space_group_name_H-M   'P 1'
#
loop_
_entity.id
_entity.type
_entity.pdbx_description
1 polymer ?
#
loop_
_entity_poly.entity_id
_entity_poly.type
_entity_poly.pdbx_seq_one_letter_code
_entity_poly.pdbx_strand_id
1 'polypeptide(L)'
;MEKRLKMSFAVLSNVILPLLAGMVFALSTIACSGVRFSNKGGEGPGDYFGNNQPGGPGVPVDPNSIPLCENIVVQGFQGVCLIFRDRFERSAIVDHDDFRWETIIMDNGYNGSNVDAKIENSNHLGPVADGDRAILFRGREGGSTHEIYLISHPFDFSGFDMAYIQFEYLPIHLESQIQLTYNGRKLPESVRVDLCQDTDEKCGLSGSNRHERLRDITPWEAFFPSDLAFGRNLNIRNFQLSDWKLGQAYIDLKQFTKRQEKFVFRVAAAMDEGYNGNNRNNPMEDGIIFDNIILVAVKSNPDPDNQP
;
A
#
# COMPACT_ATOMS: atom_id res chain seq x y z
N MET A 1 -61.70 21.15 -0.63
CA MET A 1 -61.86 19.97 -1.51
C MET A 1 -62.05 18.74 -0.65
N GLU A 2 -62.87 17.79 -1.10
CA GLU A 2 -63.43 16.74 -0.26
C GLU A 2 -62.62 15.42 -0.23
N LYS A 3 -62.82 14.71 0.89
CA LYS A 3 -62.92 13.25 1.06
C LYS A 3 -61.71 12.34 0.75
N ARG A 4 -61.35 11.62 1.82
CA ARG A 4 -60.55 10.40 1.86
C ARG A 4 -61.19 9.27 1.03
N LEU A 5 -60.36 8.36 0.51
CA LEU A 5 -60.73 6.96 0.38
C LEU A 5 -59.91 6.10 1.35
N LYS A 6 -60.61 5.28 2.13
CA LYS A 6 -60.09 4.02 2.71
C LYS A 6 -60.82 2.89 1.99
N MET A 7 -60.14 1.79 1.70
CA MET A 7 -60.76 0.46 1.76
C MET A 7 -59.70 -0.59 2.09
N SER A 8 -60.14 -1.72 2.63
CA SER A 8 -59.32 -2.78 3.24
C SER A 8 -60.04 -4.13 3.06
N PHE A 9 -59.45 -5.23 3.54
CA PHE A 9 -59.96 -6.62 3.49
C PHE A 9 -59.96 -7.29 2.08
N ALA A 10 -59.96 -8.61 1.86
CA ALA A 10 -59.43 -9.83 2.54
C ALA A 10 -59.63 -11.05 1.56
N VAL A 11 -59.31 -12.34 1.78
CA VAL A 11 -58.79 -13.13 2.93
C VAL A 11 -58.10 -14.44 2.46
N LEU A 12 -57.59 -15.25 3.40
CA LEU A 12 -57.24 -16.71 3.44
C LEU A 12 -57.72 -17.62 2.26
N SER A 13 -57.06 -18.75 1.89
CA SER A 13 -56.92 -19.94 2.77
C SER A 13 -55.96 -21.08 2.28
N ASN A 14 -55.17 -21.60 3.23
CA ASN A 14 -54.71 -22.98 3.52
C ASN A 14 -54.95 -24.20 2.57
N VAL A 15 -53.87 -24.99 2.30
CA VAL A 15 -53.74 -26.49 2.37
C VAL A 15 -52.23 -26.81 2.56
N ILE A 16 -51.71 -27.26 3.71
CA ILE A 16 -51.50 -28.64 4.27
C ILE A 16 -50.44 -29.56 3.57
N LEU A 17 -49.50 -30.04 4.41
CA LEU A 17 -48.34 -30.97 4.34
C LEU A 17 -48.56 -32.38 3.70
N PRO A 18 -47.58 -33.33 3.69
CA PRO A 18 -46.11 -33.27 3.42
C PRO A 18 -45.59 -34.49 2.57
N LEU A 19 -44.28 -34.60 2.25
CA LEU A 19 -43.55 -35.91 2.19
C LEU A 19 -42.01 -35.80 2.06
N LEU A 20 -41.30 -36.88 2.43
CA LEU A 20 -39.85 -36.98 2.62
C LEU A 20 -39.07 -37.39 1.35
N ALA A 21 -37.86 -36.83 1.22
CA ALA A 21 -36.57 -37.52 0.97
C ALA A 21 -35.49 -36.40 0.90
N GLY A 22 -34.36 -36.43 1.60
CA GLY A 22 -33.43 -37.55 1.72
C GLY A 22 -32.18 -37.20 0.90
N MET A 23 -31.31 -36.34 1.41
CA MET A 23 -30.02 -36.05 0.78
C MET A 23 -28.88 -35.98 1.82
N VAL A 24 -27.82 -36.70 1.51
CA VAL A 24 -26.62 -36.87 2.33
C VAL A 24 -25.77 -35.62 2.20
N PHE A 25 -25.49 -34.93 3.31
CA PHE A 25 -24.37 -33.99 3.35
C PHE A 25 -23.07 -34.78 3.46
N ALA A 26 -22.36 -34.90 2.33
CA ALA A 26 -20.97 -35.32 2.34
C ALA A 26 -20.12 -34.24 3.02
N LEU A 27 -19.14 -34.65 3.84
CA LEU A 27 -18.07 -33.75 4.23
C LEU A 27 -17.28 -33.37 2.97
N SER A 28 -17.40 -32.13 2.53
CA SER A 28 -16.46 -31.57 1.57
C SER A 28 -15.16 -31.23 2.30
N THR A 29 -14.20 -32.14 2.24
CA THR A 29 -12.78 -31.77 2.42
C THR A 29 -12.45 -30.71 1.38
N ILE A 30 -12.26 -29.47 1.83
CA ILE A 30 -11.73 -28.39 0.98
C ILE A 30 -10.26 -28.73 0.73
N ALA A 31 -9.99 -29.46 -0.36
CA ALA A 31 -8.66 -29.58 -0.89
C ALA A 31 -8.26 -28.20 -1.43
N CYS A 32 -7.27 -27.56 -0.79
CA CYS A 32 -6.63 -26.37 -1.33
C CYS A 32 -6.08 -26.71 -2.72
N SER A 33 -6.82 -26.30 -3.74
CA SER A 33 -6.42 -26.44 -5.13
C SER A 33 -5.32 -25.42 -5.35
N GLY A 34 -4.07 -25.89 -5.37
CA GLY A 34 -2.91 -25.02 -5.46
C GLY A 34 -3.01 -24.04 -6.63
N VAL A 35 -2.71 -22.78 -6.36
CA VAL A 35 -2.68 -21.69 -7.35
C VAL A 35 -1.66 -22.06 -8.44
N ARG A 36 -2.15 -22.62 -9.55
CA ARG A 36 -1.34 -22.92 -10.72
C ARG A 36 -1.21 -21.67 -11.58
N PHE A 37 -0.08 -20.98 -11.45
CA PHE A 37 0.33 -19.99 -12.43
C PHE A 37 0.43 -20.64 -13.81
N SER A 38 -0.26 -20.07 -14.80
CA SER A 38 -0.44 -20.68 -16.12
C SER A 38 0.81 -20.48 -17.01
N ASN A 39 1.79 -21.38 -16.88
CA ASN A 39 2.89 -21.45 -17.85
C ASN A 39 2.38 -21.86 -19.24
N LYS A 40 2.30 -20.89 -20.16
CA LYS A 40 2.17 -21.15 -21.60
C LYS A 40 3.54 -21.12 -22.28
N GLY A 41 4.18 -22.29 -22.28
CA GLY A 41 5.16 -22.71 -23.29
C GLY A 41 6.65 -22.56 -22.93
N GLY A 42 7.41 -23.63 -23.18
CA GLY A 42 8.86 -23.55 -23.43
C GLY A 42 9.80 -23.97 -22.30
N GLU A 43 9.99 -25.28 -22.15
CA GLU A 43 11.25 -25.96 -21.76
C GLU A 43 12.27 -25.25 -20.83
N GLY A 44 12.29 -25.66 -19.56
CA GLY A 44 13.43 -25.49 -18.65
C GLY A 44 13.10 -24.82 -17.30
N PRO A 45 13.67 -25.27 -16.17
CA PRO A 45 13.65 -24.53 -14.91
C PRO A 45 14.76 -23.46 -14.94
N GLY A 46 14.55 -22.40 -15.72
CA GLY A 46 15.50 -21.29 -15.87
C GLY A 46 14.79 -19.94 -15.85
N ASP A 47 15.33 -19.02 -15.06
CA ASP A 47 15.23 -17.55 -15.20
C ASP A 47 13.86 -16.92 -15.50
N TYR A 48 12.85 -17.23 -14.67
CA TYR A 48 11.67 -16.36 -14.52
C TYR A 48 11.94 -15.11 -13.66
N PHE A 49 13.13 -15.01 -13.05
CA PHE A 49 13.54 -13.92 -12.16
C PHE A 49 14.68 -13.06 -12.75
N GLY A 50 14.64 -12.85 -14.07
CA GLY A 50 15.64 -12.08 -14.79
C GLY A 50 15.59 -10.57 -14.47
N ASN A 51 16.55 -10.11 -13.66
CA ASN A 51 16.97 -8.72 -13.45
C ASN A 51 15.92 -7.73 -12.92
N ASN A 52 16.17 -7.23 -11.70
CA ASN A 52 15.58 -6.01 -11.14
C ASN A 52 15.97 -4.77 -11.98
N GLN A 53 15.27 -4.53 -13.09
CA GLN A 53 15.22 -3.21 -13.72
C GLN A 53 13.98 -2.46 -13.21
N PRO A 54 14.13 -1.28 -12.57
CA PRO A 54 13.00 -0.39 -12.35
C PRO A 54 12.38 -0.01 -13.69
N GLY A 55 11.07 -0.22 -13.86
CA GLY A 55 10.32 0.23 -15.04
C GLY A 55 9.79 -0.84 -16.00
N GLY A 56 10.04 -2.13 -15.75
CA GLY A 56 9.28 -3.19 -16.44
C GLY A 56 7.81 -3.22 -15.96
N PRO A 57 6.80 -3.41 -16.83
CA PRO A 57 5.41 -3.55 -16.40
C PRO A 57 5.24 -4.87 -15.66
N GLY A 58 5.25 -4.80 -14.34
CA GLY A 58 4.93 -5.94 -13.48
C GLY A 58 3.52 -6.46 -13.72
N VAL A 59 3.32 -7.76 -13.53
CA VAL A 59 1.98 -8.36 -13.51
C VAL A 59 1.38 -8.07 -12.13
N PRO A 60 0.28 -7.31 -12.02
CA PRO A 60 -0.34 -7.04 -10.72
C PRO A 60 -0.78 -8.35 -10.05
N VAL A 61 -0.49 -8.47 -8.77
CA VAL A 61 -1.02 -9.54 -7.93
C VAL A 61 -2.49 -9.26 -7.63
N ASP A 62 -3.36 -10.25 -7.83
CA ASP A 62 -4.74 -10.23 -7.33
C ASP A 62 -4.78 -10.75 -5.88
N PRO A 63 -4.90 -9.86 -4.87
CA PRO A 63 -4.90 -10.27 -3.48
C PRO A 63 -6.14 -11.09 -3.09
N ASN A 64 -7.23 -11.05 -3.87
CA ASN A 64 -8.42 -11.87 -3.60
C ASN A 64 -8.21 -13.35 -3.93
N SER A 65 -7.15 -13.66 -4.70
CA SER A 65 -6.74 -15.02 -5.05
C SER A 65 -5.77 -15.66 -4.04
N ILE A 66 -5.31 -14.89 -3.04
CA ILE A 66 -4.27 -15.29 -2.08
C ILE A 66 -4.88 -15.48 -0.68
N PRO A 67 -4.62 -16.60 0.02
CA PRO A 67 -5.08 -16.79 1.40
C PRO A 67 -4.36 -15.84 2.37
N LEU A 68 -5.11 -15.25 3.31
CA LEU A 68 -4.56 -14.46 4.41
C LEU A 68 -3.67 -15.31 5.33
N CYS A 69 -2.53 -14.80 5.75
CA CYS A 69 -1.58 -15.53 6.60
C CYS A 69 -2.16 -15.90 7.98
N GLU A 70 -3.09 -15.11 8.52
CA GLU A 70 -3.79 -15.42 9.78
C GLU A 70 -4.62 -16.73 9.72
N ASN A 71 -5.07 -17.12 8.51
CA ASN A 71 -5.83 -18.34 8.29
C ASN A 71 -4.93 -19.57 8.03
N ILE A 72 -3.61 -19.43 8.22
CA ILE A 72 -2.62 -20.45 7.85
C ILE A 72 -1.79 -20.85 9.08
N VAL A 73 -1.72 -22.15 9.34
CA VAL A 73 -0.78 -22.70 10.32
C VAL A 73 0.63 -22.69 9.70
N VAL A 74 1.47 -21.76 10.15
CA VAL A 74 2.82 -21.51 9.59
C VAL A 74 3.76 -22.72 9.69
N GLN A 75 3.51 -23.63 10.64
CA GLN A 75 4.22 -24.91 10.75
C GLN A 75 3.81 -25.85 9.60
N GLY A 76 4.66 -25.97 8.59
CA GLY A 76 4.47 -26.84 7.43
C GLY A 76 3.77 -26.18 6.23
N PHE A 77 3.42 -24.89 6.30
CA PHE A 77 2.95 -24.16 5.12
C PHE A 77 4.01 -24.14 4.01
N GLN A 78 3.57 -24.16 2.76
CA GLN A 78 4.37 -24.00 1.55
C GLN A 78 3.62 -23.06 0.61
N GLY A 79 4.31 -22.09 0.00
CA GLY A 79 3.72 -21.16 -0.96
C GLY A 79 3.50 -19.73 -0.44
N VAL A 80 2.41 -19.11 -0.88
CA VAL A 80 2.19 -17.67 -0.87
C VAL A 80 1.01 -17.30 0.05
N CYS A 81 1.17 -16.31 0.92
CA CYS A 81 0.07 -15.77 1.73
C CYS A 81 0.06 -14.24 1.81
N LEU A 82 -1.14 -13.66 1.95
CA LEU A 82 -1.36 -12.23 2.06
C LEU A 82 -1.16 -11.81 3.52
N ILE A 83 -0.14 -11.00 3.76
CA ILE A 83 0.20 -10.45 5.09
C ILE A 83 -0.68 -9.24 5.38
N PHE A 84 -0.80 -8.34 4.40
CA PHE A 84 -1.44 -7.05 4.58
C PHE A 84 -1.96 -6.50 3.25
N ARG A 85 -3.12 -5.84 3.29
CA ARG A 85 -3.62 -4.99 2.21
C ARG A 85 -4.28 -3.76 2.81
N ASP A 86 -3.96 -2.58 2.30
CA ASP A 86 -4.62 -1.33 2.67
C ASP A 86 -5.01 -0.55 1.41
N ARG A 87 -6.33 -0.34 1.27
CA ARG A 87 -6.98 0.46 0.22
C ARG A 87 -7.47 1.81 0.74
N PHE A 88 -7.09 2.17 1.97
CA PHE A 88 -7.40 3.45 2.58
C PHE A 88 -8.89 3.83 2.68
N GLU A 89 -9.82 2.88 2.51
CA GLU A 89 -11.28 3.06 2.58
C GLU A 89 -11.86 3.58 3.92
N ARG A 90 -11.02 3.79 4.94
CA ARG A 90 -11.40 4.32 6.27
C ARG A 90 -11.42 5.86 6.28
N SER A 91 -11.74 6.45 7.43
CA SER A 91 -11.85 7.92 7.62
C SER A 91 -10.53 8.64 7.92
N ALA A 92 -9.57 7.96 8.56
CA ALA A 92 -8.32 8.53 9.03
C ALA A 92 -7.18 7.53 8.88
N ILE A 93 -5.94 8.00 8.69
CA ILE A 93 -4.78 7.11 8.59
C ILE A 93 -4.61 6.31 9.90
N VAL A 94 -4.66 7.03 11.02
CA VAL A 94 -4.73 6.52 12.39
C VAL A 94 -6.20 6.46 12.79
N ASP A 95 -6.75 5.27 12.92
CA ASP A 95 -8.10 5.02 13.44
C ASP A 95 -8.02 3.95 14.54
N HIS A 96 -8.98 3.95 15.47
CA HIS A 96 -8.69 3.51 16.85
C HIS A 96 -8.54 2.01 17.09
N ASP A 97 -9.17 1.16 16.28
CA ASP A 97 -9.40 -0.26 16.65
C ASP A 97 -8.72 -1.31 15.73
N ASP A 98 -8.19 -0.92 14.57
CA ASP A 98 -7.43 -1.82 13.68
C ASP A 98 -6.11 -1.16 13.21
N PHE A 99 -5.02 -1.55 13.88
CA PHE A 99 -3.60 -1.49 13.46
C PHE A 99 -3.39 -1.09 11.99
N ARG A 100 -2.67 0.00 11.72
CA ARG A 100 -2.42 0.43 10.33
C ARG A 100 -1.12 1.20 10.10
N TRP A 101 -0.97 2.46 10.55
CA TRP A 101 0.22 3.28 10.24
C TRP A 101 0.57 4.32 11.32
N GLU A 102 1.85 4.68 11.42
CA GLU A 102 2.29 5.93 12.06
C GLU A 102 2.56 7.00 10.98
N THR A 103 2.13 8.24 11.19
CA THR A 103 2.40 9.38 10.30
C THR A 103 3.31 10.38 10.99
N ILE A 104 4.41 10.76 10.32
CA ILE A 104 5.35 11.77 10.80
C ILE A 104 5.55 12.81 9.70
N ILE A 105 5.34 14.08 10.04
CA ILE A 105 5.45 15.22 9.13
C ILE A 105 6.60 16.12 9.60
N MET A 106 7.44 16.56 8.67
CA MET A 106 8.53 17.50 8.92
C MET A 106 8.47 18.66 7.91
N ASP A 107 7.78 19.76 8.27
CA ASP A 107 7.82 21.04 7.54
C ASP A 107 9.12 21.77 7.93
N ASN A 108 10.02 22.00 6.96
CA ASN A 108 11.30 22.69 7.20
C ASN A 108 11.23 24.22 7.02
N GLY A 109 10.03 24.78 6.79
CA GLY A 109 9.82 26.22 6.61
C GLY A 109 9.18 26.92 7.80
N TYR A 110 8.15 26.32 8.41
CA TYR A 110 7.40 26.91 9.53
C TYR A 110 6.53 25.84 10.22
N ASN A 111 6.10 26.04 11.47
CA ASN A 111 4.98 25.26 12.03
C ASN A 111 3.65 25.74 11.43
N GLY A 112 3.42 25.42 10.15
CA GLY A 112 2.26 25.81 9.37
C GLY A 112 1.12 24.79 9.40
N SER A 113 -0.02 25.19 8.84
CA SER A 113 -1.04 24.24 8.35
C SER A 113 -0.84 24.03 6.83
N ASN A 114 -1.45 22.97 6.29
CA ASN A 114 -1.47 22.54 4.88
C ASN A 114 -0.43 21.51 4.43
N VAL A 115 0.61 21.22 5.22
CA VAL A 115 1.43 20.01 5.06
C VAL A 115 0.71 18.83 5.71
N ASP A 116 0.49 17.73 4.99
CA ASP A 116 -0.37 16.64 5.47
C ASP A 116 -0.16 15.33 4.70
N ALA A 117 -0.39 14.20 5.37
CA ALA A 117 -0.73 12.94 4.72
C ALA A 117 -2.12 12.55 5.19
N LYS A 118 -3.09 12.49 4.26
CA LYS A 118 -4.49 12.33 4.62
C LYS A 118 -5.25 11.45 3.64
N ILE A 119 -6.12 10.61 4.17
CA ILE A 119 -7.10 9.87 3.36
C ILE A 119 -8.16 10.84 2.84
N GLU A 120 -8.32 10.89 1.53
CA GLU A 120 -9.31 11.70 0.83
C GLU A 120 -10.04 10.83 -0.20
N ASN A 121 -11.24 11.25 -0.59
CA ASN A 121 -12.12 10.45 -1.46
C ASN A 121 -12.11 10.93 -2.93
N SER A 122 -12.72 10.13 -3.80
CA SER A 122 -12.81 10.37 -5.24
C SER A 122 -13.45 11.73 -5.61
N ASN A 123 -14.38 12.23 -4.79
CA ASN A 123 -14.96 13.58 -4.97
C ASN A 123 -13.93 14.70 -4.84
N HIS A 124 -12.83 14.48 -4.12
CA HIS A 124 -11.71 15.40 -4.05
C HIS A 124 -10.60 15.06 -5.03
N LEU A 125 -10.19 13.81 -5.05
CA LEU A 125 -8.99 13.36 -5.75
C LEU A 125 -9.25 13.18 -7.25
N GLY A 126 -10.49 12.94 -7.68
CA GLY A 126 -10.77 12.36 -8.99
C GLY A 126 -10.72 10.83 -8.95
N PRO A 127 -10.39 10.14 -10.05
CA PRO A 127 -10.34 8.67 -10.09
C PRO A 127 -9.27 8.10 -9.15
N VAL A 128 -9.66 7.29 -8.17
CA VAL A 128 -8.73 6.50 -7.32
C VAL A 128 -8.37 5.17 -7.99
N ALA A 129 -7.30 4.50 -7.54
CA ALA A 129 -6.84 3.27 -8.17
C ALA A 129 -7.73 2.06 -7.80
N ASP A 130 -8.11 1.95 -6.52
CA ASP A 130 -9.01 0.91 -6.03
C ASP A 130 -10.00 1.49 -5.00
N GLY A 131 -11.31 1.29 -5.22
CA GLY A 131 -12.34 1.75 -4.29
C GLY A 131 -12.82 3.20 -4.52
N ASP A 132 -12.92 3.98 -3.43
CA ASP A 132 -13.34 5.39 -3.40
C ASP A 132 -12.30 6.32 -2.74
N ARG A 133 -11.24 5.78 -2.10
CA ARG A 133 -10.31 6.58 -1.29
C ARG A 133 -8.85 6.22 -1.49
N ALA A 134 -7.98 7.22 -1.33
CA ALA A 134 -6.52 7.05 -1.33
C ALA A 134 -5.87 8.02 -0.35
N ILE A 135 -4.59 7.83 -0.02
CA ILE A 135 -3.80 8.81 0.72
C ILE A 135 -3.31 9.89 -0.24
N LEU A 136 -3.56 11.16 0.11
CA LEU A 136 -2.90 12.32 -0.46
C LEU A 136 -1.80 12.80 0.49
N PHE A 137 -0.55 12.72 0.04
CA PHE A 137 0.57 13.47 0.59
C PHE A 137 0.63 14.84 -0.09
N ARG A 138 0.70 15.92 0.68
CA ARG A 138 0.77 17.29 0.18
C ARG A 138 1.68 18.16 1.04
N GLY A 139 2.36 19.08 0.39
CA GLY A 139 3.11 20.14 1.04
C GLY A 139 2.28 21.43 1.16
N ARG A 140 2.99 22.48 1.54
CA ARG A 140 2.48 23.84 1.77
C ARG A 140 3.26 24.78 0.87
N GLU A 141 2.54 25.60 0.12
CA GLU A 141 3.13 26.59 -0.79
C GLU A 141 3.98 27.62 -0.01
N GLY A 142 5.12 28.01 -0.59
CA GLY A 142 5.94 29.13 -0.11
C GLY A 142 7.42 28.83 0.18
N GLY A 143 8.11 28.04 -0.64
CA GLY A 143 9.57 27.91 -0.64
C GLY A 143 10.15 27.12 0.54
N SER A 144 9.48 26.02 0.92
CA SER A 144 9.83 25.24 2.12
C SER A 144 9.68 23.76 1.88
N THR A 145 10.74 22.97 2.06
CA THR A 145 10.65 21.53 1.84
C THR A 145 9.97 20.78 2.98
N HIS A 146 9.11 19.85 2.61
CA HIS A 146 8.34 18.96 3.46
C HIS A 146 8.82 17.53 3.29
N GLU A 147 9.14 16.86 4.40
CA GLU A 147 9.41 15.42 4.41
C GLU A 147 8.30 14.73 5.22
N ILE A 148 7.52 13.87 4.56
CA ILE A 148 6.36 13.20 5.15
C ILE A 148 6.57 11.69 5.09
N TYR A 149 6.40 11.02 6.23
CA TYR A 149 6.62 9.59 6.38
C TYR A 149 5.34 8.90 6.84
N LEU A 150 4.98 7.83 6.13
CA LEU A 150 3.95 6.89 6.52
C LEU A 150 4.63 5.56 6.84
N ILE A 151 4.73 5.21 8.12
CA ILE A 151 5.55 4.11 8.64
C ILE A 151 4.63 2.95 9.00
N SER A 152 4.94 1.75 8.49
CA SER A 152 4.20 0.55 8.84
C SER A 152 4.45 0.18 10.29
N HIS A 153 3.46 -0.40 10.95
CA HIS A 153 3.74 -1.20 12.15
C HIS A 153 4.60 -2.43 11.76
N PRO A 154 5.28 -3.07 12.74
CA PRO A 154 6.11 -4.25 12.47
C PRO A 154 5.30 -5.50 12.10
N PHE A 155 5.79 -6.24 11.12
CA PHE A 155 5.30 -7.56 10.73
C PHE A 155 6.34 -8.65 11.09
N ASP A 156 5.88 -9.86 11.40
CA ASP A 156 6.74 -11.02 11.60
C ASP A 156 6.81 -11.87 10.32
N PHE A 157 8.02 -11.95 9.76
CA PHE A 157 8.39 -12.70 8.56
C PHE A 157 9.35 -13.86 8.85
N SER A 158 9.62 -14.21 10.11
CA SER A 158 10.56 -15.26 10.54
C SER A 158 10.28 -16.65 9.92
N GLY A 159 9.04 -16.89 9.48
CA GLY A 159 8.62 -18.12 8.82
C GLY A 159 8.85 -18.19 7.30
N PHE A 160 9.33 -17.14 6.64
CA PHE A 160 9.29 -16.94 5.18
C PHE A 160 10.65 -16.58 4.56
N ASP A 161 10.80 -16.82 3.25
CA ASP A 161 12.04 -16.57 2.50
C ASP A 161 12.02 -15.26 1.70
N MET A 162 10.86 -14.87 1.20
CA MET A 162 10.69 -13.64 0.42
C MET A 162 9.45 -12.87 0.86
N ALA A 163 9.51 -11.56 0.71
CA ALA A 163 8.33 -10.69 0.71
C ALA A 163 8.15 -10.08 -0.69
N TYR A 164 6.90 -9.90 -1.10
CA TYR A 164 6.52 -9.13 -2.27
C TYR A 164 5.63 -7.98 -1.82
N ILE A 165 5.97 -6.77 -2.27
CA ILE A 165 5.23 -5.55 -1.97
C ILE A 165 4.83 -4.89 -3.28
N GLN A 166 3.57 -4.44 -3.34
CA GLN A 166 2.96 -3.77 -4.47
C GLN A 166 2.11 -2.60 -3.95
N PHE A 167 2.01 -1.52 -4.71
CA PHE A 167 1.15 -0.38 -4.42
C PHE A 167 0.89 0.41 -5.69
N GLU A 168 -0.10 1.27 -5.66
CA GLU A 168 -0.43 2.18 -6.75
C GLU A 168 -0.14 3.61 -6.32
N TYR A 169 0.46 4.41 -7.19
CA TYR A 169 0.82 5.79 -6.86
C TYR A 169 0.65 6.73 -8.06
N LEU A 170 0.45 8.01 -7.76
CA LEU A 170 0.32 9.08 -8.74
C LEU A 170 1.07 10.34 -8.25
N PRO A 171 2.22 10.68 -8.85
CA PRO A 171 2.88 11.95 -8.60
C PRO A 171 2.12 13.09 -9.30
N ILE A 172 1.96 14.20 -8.60
CA ILE A 172 1.36 15.45 -9.06
C ILE A 172 2.49 16.47 -9.15
N HIS A 173 2.78 16.90 -10.38
CA HIS A 173 3.75 17.90 -10.86
C HIS A 173 5.18 17.97 -10.25
N LEU A 174 5.58 16.99 -9.44
CA LEU A 174 6.91 16.85 -8.82
C LEU A 174 8.10 17.20 -9.74
N GLU A 175 8.99 18.06 -9.25
CA GLU A 175 10.21 18.48 -9.92
C GLU A 175 11.41 17.54 -9.70
N SER A 176 12.37 17.59 -10.62
CA SER A 176 13.60 16.79 -10.52
C SER A 176 14.58 17.22 -9.42
N GLN A 177 14.49 18.46 -8.91
CA GLN A 177 15.42 19.01 -7.92
C GLN A 177 14.79 20.17 -7.14
N ILE A 178 14.44 19.93 -5.88
CA ILE A 178 14.14 20.99 -4.92
C ILE A 178 15.39 21.37 -4.13
N GLN A 179 15.46 22.64 -3.70
CA GLN A 179 16.58 23.16 -2.93
C GLN A 179 16.16 23.28 -1.46
N LEU A 180 16.72 22.42 -0.59
CA LEU A 180 16.45 22.52 0.86
C LEU A 180 16.95 23.87 1.39
N THR A 181 16.02 24.78 1.66
CA THR A 181 16.29 26.17 2.11
C THR A 181 17.15 26.21 3.38
N TYR A 182 17.06 25.20 4.25
CA TYR A 182 17.74 25.14 5.54
C TYR A 182 19.24 24.80 5.48
N ASN A 183 19.73 24.08 4.47
CA ASN A 183 21.13 23.63 4.41
C ASN A 183 21.77 23.68 3.01
N GLY A 184 21.04 24.14 1.99
CA GLY A 184 21.53 24.22 0.61
C GLY A 184 21.72 22.88 -0.08
N ARG A 185 21.38 21.76 0.57
CA ARG A 185 21.37 20.43 -0.06
C ARG A 185 20.22 20.41 -1.06
N LYS A 186 20.51 20.03 -2.31
CA LYS A 186 19.45 19.68 -3.25
C LYS A 186 19.01 18.25 -2.97
N LEU A 187 17.71 18.05 -2.83
CA LEU A 187 17.09 16.74 -2.88
C LEU A 187 16.17 16.70 -4.10
N PRO A 188 16.01 15.56 -4.77
CA PRO A 188 14.85 15.37 -5.61
C PRO A 188 13.59 15.39 -4.75
N GLU A 189 12.50 15.95 -5.27
CA GLU A 189 11.18 15.49 -4.82
C GLU A 189 11.07 14.01 -5.09
N SER A 190 10.33 13.28 -4.28
CA SER A 190 10.20 11.84 -4.49
C SER A 190 9.06 11.22 -3.71
N VAL A 191 8.56 10.10 -4.23
CA VAL A 191 8.00 9.05 -3.40
C VAL A 191 9.01 7.91 -3.35
N ARG A 192 9.35 7.50 -2.14
CA ARG A 192 10.16 6.31 -1.88
C ARG A 192 9.36 5.32 -1.05
N VAL A 193 9.62 4.04 -1.26
CA VAL A 193 9.25 3.03 -0.27
C VAL A 193 10.53 2.31 0.16
N ASP A 194 10.82 2.43 1.46
CA ASP A 194 12.06 1.98 2.09
C ASP A 194 11.80 0.91 3.15
N LEU A 195 12.75 0.01 3.36
CA LEU A 195 12.74 -1.02 4.40
C LEU A 195 13.85 -0.75 5.44
N CYS A 196 13.50 -0.75 6.72
CA CYS A 196 14.45 -0.58 7.83
C CYS A 196 15.35 -1.82 7.94
N GLN A 197 16.67 -1.63 7.90
CA GLN A 197 17.68 -2.70 7.96
C GLN A 197 18.38 -2.81 9.32
N ASP A 198 18.39 -1.74 10.10
CA ASP A 198 19.13 -1.61 11.36
C ASP A 198 18.17 -1.53 12.57
N THR A 199 18.65 -1.15 13.75
CA THR A 199 17.78 -1.09 14.95
C THR A 199 16.64 -0.07 14.83
N ASP A 200 15.56 -0.31 15.57
CA ASP A 200 14.41 0.61 15.67
C ASP A 200 14.84 2.04 16.01
N GLU A 201 15.86 2.19 16.86
CA GLU A 201 16.43 3.49 17.20
C GLU A 201 17.06 4.18 15.98
N LYS A 202 17.96 3.49 15.25
CA LYS A 202 18.66 4.05 14.10
C LYS A 202 17.73 4.37 12.94
N CYS A 203 16.70 3.55 12.70
CA CYS A 203 15.68 3.85 11.71
C CYS A 203 14.75 5.02 12.12
N GLY A 204 14.82 5.52 13.36
CA GLY A 204 13.92 6.57 13.85
C GLY A 204 12.49 6.07 14.14
N LEU A 205 12.36 4.77 14.44
CA LEU A 205 11.15 4.15 14.96
C LEU A 205 11.02 4.34 16.49
N SER A 206 12.12 4.73 17.17
CA SER A 206 12.13 5.00 18.61
C SER A 206 13.19 6.03 19.05
N GLY A 207 13.09 6.45 20.31
CA GLY A 207 14.00 7.41 20.97
C GLY A 207 13.66 8.89 20.71
N SER A 208 14.37 9.79 21.40
CA SER A 208 14.08 11.25 21.37
C SER A 208 14.39 11.90 20.02
N ASN A 209 15.49 11.49 19.37
CA ASN A 209 16.00 12.11 18.14
C ASN A 209 15.50 11.34 16.91
N ARG A 210 14.24 10.88 16.96
CA ARG A 210 13.68 9.99 15.94
C ARG A 210 13.44 10.70 14.61
N HIS A 211 13.16 12.01 14.64
CA HIS A 211 12.92 12.81 13.43
C HIS A 211 14.20 12.96 12.60
N GLU A 212 15.33 13.27 13.24
CA GLU A 212 16.63 13.38 12.57
C GLU A 212 17.06 12.04 11.98
N ARG A 213 16.80 10.94 12.69
CA ARG A 213 17.14 9.58 12.25
C ARG A 213 16.25 9.03 11.14
N LEU A 214 15.01 9.51 11.01
CA LEU A 214 14.19 9.22 9.84
C LEU A 214 14.74 9.87 8.56
N ARG A 215 15.44 11.00 8.66
CA ARG A 215 16.08 11.63 7.49
C ARG A 215 17.41 10.99 7.09
N ASP A 216 18.04 10.27 8.01
CA ASP A 216 19.16 9.41 7.65
C ASP A 216 18.63 8.25 6.78
N ILE A 217 19.14 8.15 5.56
CA ILE A 217 18.77 7.09 4.62
C ILE A 217 19.67 5.86 4.79
N THR A 218 20.76 5.95 5.54
CA THR A 218 21.73 4.87 5.73
C THR A 218 21.14 3.58 6.33
N PRO A 219 20.22 3.63 7.33
CA PRO A 219 19.60 2.42 7.87
C PRO A 219 18.35 1.95 7.09
N TRP A 220 18.07 2.55 5.92
CA TRP A 220 16.86 2.36 5.13
C TRP A 220 17.19 1.97 3.68
N GLU A 221 16.93 0.71 3.29
CA GLU A 221 17.08 0.28 1.90
C GLU A 221 15.87 0.71 1.06
N ALA A 222 16.11 1.52 0.03
CA ALA A 222 15.09 1.90 -0.95
C ALA A 222 14.88 0.76 -1.95
N PHE A 223 13.76 0.04 -1.83
CA PHE A 223 13.36 -0.93 -2.84
C PHE A 223 12.52 -0.30 -3.97
N PHE A 224 11.97 0.90 -3.72
CA PHE A 224 11.31 1.70 -4.75
C PHE A 224 11.73 3.18 -4.68
N PRO A 225 12.63 3.65 -5.57
CA PRO A 225 12.82 5.06 -5.86
C PRO A 225 11.90 5.51 -7.00
N SER A 226 11.14 6.60 -6.83
CA SER A 226 10.29 7.16 -7.89
C SER A 226 11.08 7.72 -9.08
N ASP A 227 10.60 7.46 -10.29
CA ASP A 227 10.96 8.22 -11.49
C ASP A 227 10.18 9.56 -11.53
N LEU A 228 10.92 10.66 -11.58
CA LEU A 228 10.47 12.06 -11.46
C LEU A 228 10.16 12.71 -12.82
N ALA A 229 10.31 11.96 -13.91
CA ALA A 229 9.84 12.41 -15.22
C ALA A 229 8.31 12.31 -15.33
N PHE A 230 7.69 11.41 -14.56
CA PHE A 230 6.25 11.18 -14.57
C PHE A 230 5.50 12.10 -13.60
N GLY A 231 4.31 12.59 -13.97
CA GLY A 231 3.48 13.47 -13.14
C GLY A 231 3.57 14.97 -13.43
N ARG A 232 4.62 15.44 -14.11
CA ARG A 232 4.92 16.87 -14.44
C ARG A 232 3.86 17.70 -15.16
N ASN A 233 2.73 17.12 -15.56
CA ASN A 233 1.63 17.88 -16.17
C ASN A 233 0.31 17.67 -15.42
N LEU A 234 0.34 16.99 -14.26
CA LEU A 234 -0.83 16.66 -13.44
C LEU A 234 -0.92 17.62 -12.26
N ASN A 235 -2.12 18.08 -11.91
CA ASN A 235 -2.34 19.12 -10.89
C ASN A 235 -3.51 18.82 -9.94
N ILE A 236 -3.68 17.54 -9.59
CA ILE A 236 -4.82 16.88 -8.91
C ILE A 236 -6.19 17.00 -9.61
N ARG A 237 -6.34 17.82 -10.66
CA ARG A 237 -7.64 18.11 -11.30
C ARG A 237 -7.79 17.59 -12.73
N ASN A 238 -6.70 17.11 -13.32
CA ASN A 238 -6.60 16.84 -14.77
C ASN A 238 -5.99 15.47 -15.12
N PHE A 239 -5.92 14.56 -14.16
CA PHE A 239 -5.46 13.19 -14.37
C PHE A 239 -6.63 12.20 -14.56
N GLN A 240 -6.31 11.01 -15.03
CA GLN A 240 -7.24 9.90 -15.29
C GLN A 240 -6.67 8.58 -14.73
N LEU A 241 -7.51 7.53 -14.67
CA LEU A 241 -7.13 6.25 -14.07
C LEU A 241 -5.89 5.61 -14.72
N SER A 242 -5.67 5.80 -16.02
CA SER A 242 -4.47 5.29 -16.73
C SER A 242 -3.16 6.00 -16.37
N ASP A 243 -3.22 7.13 -15.66
CA ASP A 243 -2.03 7.86 -15.25
C ASP A 243 -1.40 7.25 -14.00
N TRP A 244 -2.16 6.53 -13.17
CA TRP A 244 -1.63 5.78 -12.03
C TRP A 244 -0.50 4.82 -12.45
N LYS A 245 0.43 4.60 -11.51
CA LYS A 245 1.61 3.75 -11.71
C LYS A 245 1.66 2.67 -10.65
N LEU A 246 2.07 1.48 -11.09
CA LEU A 246 2.32 0.33 -10.22
C LEU A 246 3.76 0.42 -9.69
N GLY A 247 3.90 0.60 -8.38
CA GLY A 247 5.15 0.34 -7.68
C GLY A 247 5.16 -1.10 -7.16
N GLN A 248 6.26 -1.82 -7.32
CA GLN A 248 6.40 -3.18 -6.81
C GLN A 248 7.86 -3.57 -6.59
N ALA A 249 8.11 -4.47 -5.64
CA ALA A 249 9.41 -5.07 -5.41
C ALA A 249 9.32 -6.49 -4.82
N TYR A 250 10.32 -7.32 -5.14
CA TYR A 250 10.60 -8.59 -4.48
C TYR A 250 11.78 -8.40 -3.53
N ILE A 251 11.63 -8.89 -2.30
CA ILE A 251 12.57 -8.68 -1.20
C ILE A 251 13.00 -10.06 -0.70
N ASP A 252 14.29 -10.38 -0.86
CA ASP A 252 14.91 -11.57 -0.30
C ASP A 252 15.14 -11.38 1.21
N LEU A 253 14.31 -12.03 2.04
CA LEU A 253 14.32 -11.85 3.50
C LEU A 253 15.61 -12.37 4.14
N LYS A 254 16.42 -13.17 3.44
CA LYS A 254 17.72 -13.68 3.93
C LYS A 254 18.73 -12.54 4.13
N GLN A 255 18.54 -11.41 3.44
CA GLN A 255 19.36 -10.21 3.62
C GLN A 255 18.95 -9.41 4.88
N PHE A 256 17.74 -9.64 5.39
CA PHE A 256 17.12 -8.91 6.50
C PHE A 256 16.96 -9.76 7.77
N THR A 257 17.80 -10.78 7.98
CA THR A 257 17.71 -11.72 9.13
C THR A 257 17.50 -11.07 10.50
N LYS A 258 18.15 -9.93 10.78
CA LYS A 258 17.99 -9.16 12.04
C LYS A 258 16.64 -8.45 12.18
N ARG A 259 15.85 -8.38 11.12
CA ARG A 259 14.59 -7.64 10.99
C ARG A 259 13.41 -8.53 10.62
N GLN A 260 13.58 -9.83 10.37
CA GLN A 260 12.47 -10.71 9.99
C GLN A 260 11.33 -10.70 11.02
N GLU A 261 11.64 -10.81 12.32
CA GLU A 261 10.64 -10.74 13.41
C GLU A 261 9.99 -9.34 13.58
N LYS A 262 10.54 -8.31 12.93
CA LYS A 262 10.12 -6.89 13.05
C LYS A 262 10.32 -6.15 11.72
N PHE A 263 9.74 -6.67 10.67
CA PHE A 263 9.82 -6.08 9.34
C PHE A 263 9.02 -4.78 9.34
N VAL A 264 9.69 -3.65 9.10
CA VAL A 264 9.07 -2.31 9.08
C VAL A 264 9.51 -1.60 7.82
N PHE A 265 8.53 -1.20 7.02
CA PHE A 265 8.76 -0.36 5.85
C PHE A 265 8.09 1.00 6.03
N ARG A 266 8.46 1.96 5.18
CA ARG A 266 7.83 3.29 5.16
C ARG A 266 7.60 3.73 3.73
N VAL A 267 6.54 4.51 3.51
CA VAL A 267 6.44 5.43 2.38
C VAL A 267 7.03 6.76 2.84
N ALA A 268 8.00 7.29 2.10
CA ALA A 268 8.60 8.60 2.35
C ALA A 268 8.33 9.51 1.15
N ALA A 269 7.74 10.67 1.41
CA ALA A 269 7.40 11.68 0.42
C ALA A 269 8.19 12.96 0.69
N ALA A 270 8.79 13.54 -0.36
CA ALA A 270 9.51 14.82 -0.32
C ALA A 270 8.99 15.74 -1.44
N MET A 271 8.67 16.99 -1.09
CA MET A 271 8.05 18.05 -1.92
C MET A 271 8.32 19.42 -1.30
N ASP A 272 8.24 20.55 -2.02
CA ASP A 272 8.44 21.88 -1.43
C ASP A 272 7.31 22.92 -1.64
N GLU A 273 6.37 22.63 -2.53
CA GLU A 273 5.13 23.40 -2.71
C GLU A 273 3.88 22.54 -2.38
N GLY A 274 2.73 22.81 -3.00
CA GLY A 274 1.46 22.15 -2.67
C GLY A 274 0.27 22.76 -3.40
N TYR A 275 -0.83 23.02 -2.70
CA TYR A 275 -1.94 23.79 -3.26
C TYR A 275 -1.58 25.27 -3.44
N ASN A 276 -1.75 25.82 -4.65
CA ASN A 276 -1.53 27.25 -4.91
C ASN A 276 -2.42 28.11 -3.98
N GLY A 277 -1.90 29.21 -3.46
CA GLY A 277 -2.52 30.04 -2.43
C GLY A 277 -2.83 29.30 -1.13
N ASN A 278 -2.20 28.15 -0.88
CA ASN A 278 -2.53 27.18 0.17
C ASN A 278 -4.03 26.83 0.25
N ASN A 279 -4.70 26.75 -0.90
CA ASN A 279 -6.14 26.60 -1.00
C ASN A 279 -6.53 25.35 -1.80
N ARG A 280 -7.20 24.40 -1.14
CA ARG A 280 -7.69 23.12 -1.72
C ARG A 280 -8.54 23.30 -2.99
N ASN A 281 -9.15 24.46 -3.22
CA ASN A 281 -9.95 24.77 -4.41
C ASN A 281 -9.13 25.18 -5.65
N ASN A 282 -7.83 25.42 -5.48
CA ASN A 282 -6.90 25.72 -6.56
C ASN A 282 -6.26 24.42 -7.11
N PRO A 283 -5.47 24.51 -8.20
CA PRO A 283 -4.55 23.44 -8.60
C PRO A 283 -3.56 23.10 -7.47
N MET A 284 -2.91 21.96 -7.64
CA MET A 284 -1.78 21.51 -6.83
C MET A 284 -0.54 21.47 -7.73
N GLU A 285 0.56 22.01 -7.25
CA GLU A 285 1.87 21.88 -7.88
C GLU A 285 2.55 20.60 -7.38
N ASP A 286 2.76 20.44 -6.08
CA ASP A 286 3.38 19.21 -5.56
C ASP A 286 2.39 18.34 -4.76
N GLY A 287 2.40 17.04 -5.06
CA GLY A 287 1.74 16.05 -4.22
C GLY A 287 1.95 14.63 -4.71
N ILE A 288 1.64 13.67 -3.85
CA ILE A 288 1.62 12.24 -4.20
C ILE A 288 0.29 11.67 -3.73
N ILE A 289 -0.44 11.03 -4.64
CA ILE A 289 -1.54 10.14 -4.27
C ILE A 289 -0.99 8.71 -4.19
N PHE A 290 -1.39 7.95 -3.16
CA PHE A 290 -0.89 6.61 -2.86
C PHE A 290 -2.03 5.70 -2.42
N ASP A 291 -2.11 4.50 -2.99
CA ASP A 291 -3.28 3.63 -2.92
C ASP A 291 -2.92 2.12 -2.98
N ASN A 292 -3.88 1.29 -2.59
CA ASN A 292 -3.92 -0.17 -2.76
C ASN A 292 -2.59 -0.90 -2.50
N ILE A 293 -1.99 -0.63 -1.34
CA ILE A 293 -0.76 -1.31 -0.95
C ILE A 293 -1.06 -2.73 -0.50
N ILE A 294 -0.30 -3.67 -1.03
CA ILE A 294 -0.41 -5.12 -0.84
C ILE A 294 0.98 -5.62 -0.41
N LEU A 295 1.03 -6.40 0.66
CA LEU A 295 2.23 -7.07 1.16
C LEU A 295 1.94 -8.56 1.30
N VAL A 296 2.77 -9.38 0.65
CA VAL A 296 2.64 -10.82 0.51
C VAL A 296 3.92 -11.48 1.01
N ALA A 297 3.80 -12.57 1.74
CA ALA A 297 4.92 -13.41 2.13
C ALA A 297 4.97 -14.69 1.29
N VAL A 298 6.17 -15.14 0.97
CA VAL A 298 6.42 -16.37 0.22
C VAL A 298 7.38 -17.25 1.00
N LYS A 299 6.94 -18.49 1.23
CA LYS A 299 7.76 -19.56 1.78
C LYS A 299 8.16 -20.49 0.67
N SER A 300 9.46 -20.56 0.42
CA SER A 300 10.02 -21.45 -0.59
C SER A 300 9.86 -22.89 -0.13
N ASN A 301 9.73 -23.83 -1.07
CA ASN A 301 9.89 -25.23 -0.68
C ASN A 301 11.31 -25.44 -0.18
N PRO A 302 11.53 -26.22 0.90
CA PRO A 302 12.84 -26.79 1.14
C PRO A 302 13.19 -27.59 -0.11
N ASP A 303 14.39 -27.31 -0.64
CA ASP A 303 14.92 -27.98 -1.82
C ASP A 303 14.82 -29.50 -1.62
N PRO A 304 14.06 -30.24 -2.47
CA PRO A 304 13.83 -31.66 -2.27
C PRO A 304 15.12 -32.48 -2.31
N ASP A 305 16.17 -31.97 -2.96
CA ASP A 305 17.48 -32.62 -3.07
C ASP A 305 18.38 -32.37 -1.82
N ASN A 306 17.92 -31.55 -0.87
CA ASN A 306 18.62 -31.23 0.39
C ASN A 306 17.90 -31.79 1.65
N GLN A 307 17.08 -32.83 1.51
CA GLN A 307 16.60 -33.60 2.67
C GLN A 307 17.66 -34.61 3.16
N PRO A 308 17.88 -34.74 4.48
CA PRO A 308 18.92 -35.60 5.07
C PRO A 308 18.58 -37.10 5.07
#